data_AF-A0A8D0HD35-F1
#
_entry.id   AF-A0A8D0HD35-F1
#
_cell.length_a   1.000
_cell.length_b   1.000
_cell.length_c   1.000
_cell.angle_alpha   90.00
_cell.angle_beta   90.00
_cell.angle_gamma   90.00
#
_symmetry.space_group_name_H-M   'P 1'
#
loop_
_entity.id
_entity.type
_entity.pdbx_description
1 polymer ?
#
loop_
_entity_poly.entity_id
_entity_poly.type
_entity_poly.pdbx_seq_one_letter_code
_entity_poly.pdbx_strand_id
1 'polypeptide(L)' 'MERCVNLTDVAVEAVLTCCPMIYILLFHGCPLIT' A
#
# COMPACT_ATOMS: atom_id res chain seq x y z
N MET A 1 15.49 -2.04 -9.01
CA MET A 1 14.94 -0.67 -8.92
C MET A 1 13.78 -0.75 -7.96
N GLU A 2 14.08 -0.70 -6.66
CA GLU A 2 13.05 -0.83 -5.64
C GLU A 2 12.18 0.43 -5.66
N ARG A 3 10.88 0.25 -5.84
CA ARG A 3 9.91 1.35 -5.85
C ARG A 3 9.22 1.38 -4.49
N CYS A 4 8.84 2.57 -4.07
CA CYS A 4 8.06 2.76 -2.85
C CYS A 4 8.75 2.16 -1.61
N VAL A 5 10.07 2.40 -1.45
CA VAL A 5 10.90 1.87 -0.34
C VAL A 5 10.48 2.37 1.05
N ASN A 6 9.51 3.28 1.14
CA ASN A 6 8.95 3.78 2.40
C ASN A 6 7.47 3.40 2.56
N LEU A 7 6.88 2.70 1.59
CA LEU A 7 5.48 2.29 1.67
C LEU A 7 5.40 0.98 2.45
N THR A 8 4.71 1.03 3.58
CA THR A 8 4.57 -0.10 4.51
C THR A 8 3.12 -0.57 4.59
N ASP A 9 2.90 -1.74 5.18
CA ASP A 9 1.57 -2.30 5.43
C ASP A 9 0.68 -1.34 6.23
N VAL A 10 1.25 -0.59 7.17
CA VAL A 10 0.55 0.43 7.97
C VAL A 10 -0.11 1.50 7.07
N ALA A 11 0.58 1.92 6.01
CA ALA A 11 0.01 2.87 5.06
C ALA A 11 -1.16 2.26 4.27
N VAL A 12 -1.07 0.97 3.92
CA VAL A 12 -2.15 0.24 3.25
C VAL A 12 -3.37 0.14 4.16
N GLU A 13 -3.18 -0.26 5.43
CA GLU A 13 -4.25 -0.34 6.41
C GLU A 13 -4.95 1.02 6.60
N ALA A 14 -4.17 2.11 6.68
CA ALA A 14 -4.73 3.44 6.78
C ALA A 14 -5.59 3.81 5.57
N VAL A 15 -5.15 3.47 4.35
CA VAL A 15 -5.93 3.68 3.12
C VAL A 15 -7.23 2.87 3.14
N LEU A 16 -7.15 1.57 3.49
CA LEU A 16 -8.34 0.71 3.56
C LEU A 16 -9.35 1.19 4.60
N THR A 17 -8.87 1.75 5.71
CA THR A 17 -9.72 2.28 6.79
C THR A 17 -10.35 3.62 6.41
N CYS A 18 -9.57 4.53 5.84
CA CYS A 18 -10.00 5.91 5.58
C CYS A 18 -10.71 6.09 4.23
N CYS A 19 -10.59 5.12 3.31
CA CYS A 19 -11.13 5.22 1.96
C CYS A 19 -12.07 4.04 1.64
N PRO A 20 -13.31 4.05 2.17
CA PRO A 20 -14.25 2.92 2.03
C PRO A 20 -14.73 2.66 0.59
N MET A 21 -14.53 3.62 -0.32
CA MET A 21 -14.90 3.49 -1.74
C MET A 21 -13.73 3.01 -2.62
N ILE A 22 -12.56 2.74 -2.05
CA ILE A 22 -11.46 2.11 -2.79
C ILE A 22 -11.74 0.61 -2.87
N TYR A 23 -11.86 0.12 -4.10
CA TYR A 23 -12.09 -1.30 -4.37
C TYR A 23 -10.84 -2.02 -4.88
N ILE A 24 -9.92 -1.29 -5.51
CA ILE A 24 -8.71 -1.84 -6.11
C ILE A 24 -7.54 -0.95 -5.75
N LEU A 25 -6.52 -1.54 -5.13
CA LEU A 25 -5.25 -0.91 -4.82
C LEU A 25 -4.14 -1.90 -5.21
N LEU A 26 -3.31 -1.54 -6.17
CA LEU A 26 -2.31 -2.43 -6.78
C LEU A 26 -0.91 -2.00 -6.39
N PHE A 27 -0.13 -2.96 -5.87
CA PHE A 27 1.28 -2.80 -5.57
C PHE A 27 2.10 -3.77 -6.41
N HIS A 28 3.28 -3.34 -6.86
CA HIS A 28 4.18 -4.19 -7.62
C HIS A 28 5.63 -3.88 -7.26
N GLY A 29 6.34 -4.89 -6.75
CA GLY A 29 7.76 -4.76 -6.39
C GLY A 29 8.02 -3.74 -5.28
N CYS A 30 7.09 -3.58 -4.34
CA CYS A 30 7.26 -2.74 -3.15
C CYS A 30 7.88 -3.62 -2.04
N PRO A 31 9.11 -3.33 -1.58
CA PRO A 31 9.88 -4.26 -0.74
C PRO A 31 9.40 -4.33 0.72
N LEU A 32 8.63 -3.34 1.18
CA LEU A 32 8.14 -3.23 2.56
C LEU A 32 6.63 -3.51 2.68
N ILE A 33 6.00 -4.03 1.62
CA ILE A 33 4.63 -4.53 1.62
C ILE A 33 4.70 -6.05 1.71
N THR A 34 4.04 -6.67 2.70
CA THR A 34 4.11 -8.11 2.97
C THR A 34 2.81 -8.88 2.76
#